data_AF-A0ABD2IF28-F1
#
_entry.id   AF-A0ABD2IF28-F1
#
_cell.length_a   1.000
_cell.length_b   1.000
_cell.length_c   1.000
_cell.angle_alpha   90.00
_cell.angle_beta   90.00
_cell.angle_gamma   90.00
#
_symmetry.space_group_name_H-M   'P 1'
#
loop_
_entity.id
_entity.type
_entity.pdbx_description
1 polymer ?
#
loop_
_entity_poly.entity_id
_entity_poly.type
_entity_poly.pdbx_seq_one_letter_code
_entity_poly.pdbx_strand_id
1 'polypeptide(L)'
;MSAVHTVENPPMPFRWPIEYGMQTGAEVIMTGATYSGQQKQFVVNLNGRGDDVVLHVNPRFKFLEDTIVLNNRSYAGWQKEERHRNKFAVGDTFRLRIVCHHSHFVIIVNDKEIAQFEHRMSPESVRSLEVNGDVVLHRVNLVNMAQPASAPAPTVQPMAPAPQFGQPMYPPPPSQPFGYAAPPPDVGFSPSIGGGHYPSMPPYPSASVPQQNAPADASQWHQPDYGAPKPNAPYPPYGHH
;
A
#
# COMPACT_ATOMS: atom_id res chain seq x y z
N MET A 1 15.08 -1.00 6.45
CA MET A 1 14.71 -0.55 5.09
C MET A 1 13.37 0.14 5.21
N SER A 2 13.23 1.38 4.76
CA SER A 2 11.92 2.06 4.76
C SER A 2 10.96 1.30 3.83
N ALA A 3 9.71 1.14 4.23
CA ALA A 3 8.71 0.49 3.38
C ALA A 3 8.53 1.29 2.09
N VAL A 4 8.59 0.62 0.95
CA VAL A 4 8.34 1.19 -0.37
C VAL A 4 7.22 0.42 -1.02
N HIS A 5 6.17 1.12 -1.44
CA HIS A 5 5.16 0.57 -2.33
C HIS A 5 5.35 1.16 -3.73
N THR A 6 5.42 0.32 -4.75
CA THR A 6 5.70 0.71 -6.13
C THR A 6 4.58 0.26 -7.06
N VAL A 7 4.13 1.18 -7.92
CA VAL A 7 3.19 0.93 -9.00
C VAL A 7 3.85 1.30 -10.32
N GLU A 8 3.98 0.34 -11.23
CA GLU A 8 4.54 0.54 -12.57
C GLU A 8 3.43 0.77 -13.58
N ASN A 9 3.65 1.74 -14.48
CA ASN A 9 2.77 2.12 -15.59
C ASN A 9 1.27 2.16 -15.22
N PRO A 10 0.86 2.88 -14.15
CA PRO A 10 -0.54 2.90 -13.76
C PRO A 10 -1.42 3.57 -14.84
N PRO A 11 -2.66 3.11 -15.00
CA PRO A 11 -3.62 3.76 -15.90
C PRO A 11 -4.00 5.14 -15.38
N MET A 12 -4.45 6.00 -16.30
CA MET A 12 -4.93 7.35 -16.01
C MET A 12 -6.46 7.43 -16.13
N PRO A 13 -7.17 8.14 -15.23
CA PRO A 13 -6.64 8.78 -14.02
C PRO A 13 -6.17 7.75 -12.98
N PHE A 14 -5.15 8.13 -12.21
CA PHE A 14 -4.57 7.26 -11.20
C PHE A 14 -5.04 7.67 -9.81
N ARG A 15 -5.42 6.68 -8.99
CA ARG A 15 -5.72 6.89 -7.57
C ARG A 15 -5.17 5.74 -6.75
N TRP A 16 -4.54 6.06 -5.62
CA TRP A 16 -3.95 5.07 -4.72
C TRP A 16 -4.26 5.38 -3.25
N PRO A 17 -4.70 4.39 -2.45
CA PRO A 17 -4.98 4.59 -1.03
C PRO A 17 -3.70 4.77 -0.18
N ILE A 18 -3.76 5.68 0.79
CA ILE A 18 -2.73 5.93 1.80
C ILE A 18 -3.43 5.83 3.17
N GLU A 19 -3.59 4.62 3.68
CA GLU A 19 -4.53 4.29 4.77
C GLU A 19 -4.27 5.09 6.07
N TYR A 20 -3.00 5.27 6.43
CA TYR A 20 -2.57 5.86 7.70
C TYR A 20 -1.95 7.26 7.56
N GLY A 21 -2.01 7.83 6.35
CA GLY A 21 -1.46 9.16 6.06
C GLY A 21 0.07 9.19 5.87
N MET A 22 0.60 10.41 5.88
CA MET A 22 2.03 10.68 5.71
C MET A 22 2.66 11.11 7.03
N GLN A 23 3.82 10.55 7.34
CA GLN A 23 4.66 10.93 8.48
C GLN A 23 5.86 11.75 8.01
N THR A 24 6.59 12.36 8.94
CA THR A 24 7.85 13.05 8.60
C THR A 24 8.82 12.07 7.94
N GLY A 25 9.38 12.48 6.79
CA GLY A 25 10.23 11.65 5.94
C GLY A 25 9.47 10.73 4.98
N ALA A 26 8.13 10.75 4.97
CA ALA A 26 7.35 10.08 3.92
C ALA A 26 7.52 10.81 2.59
N GLU A 27 7.49 10.06 1.49
CA GLU A 27 7.75 10.62 0.17
C GLU A 27 6.90 9.96 -0.92
N VAL A 28 6.30 10.78 -1.77
CA VAL A 28 5.70 10.36 -3.04
C VAL A 28 6.68 10.68 -4.17
N ILE A 29 7.06 9.68 -4.96
CA ILE A 29 7.94 9.82 -6.13
C ILE A 29 7.18 9.38 -7.37
N MET A 30 7.08 10.24 -8.36
CA MET A 30 6.43 9.93 -9.63
C MET A 30 7.37 10.21 -10.78
N THR A 31 7.47 9.26 -11.70
CA THR A 31 8.07 9.49 -13.02
C THR A 31 7.03 9.32 -14.09
N GLY A 32 7.09 10.15 -15.12
CA GLY A 32 6.12 10.13 -16.20
C GLY A 32 6.54 11.01 -17.37
N ALA A 33 5.61 11.23 -18.29
CA ALA A 33 5.74 12.17 -19.38
C ALA A 33 4.48 13.03 -19.48
N THR A 34 4.64 14.29 -19.85
CA THR A 34 3.50 15.18 -20.11
C THR A 34 3.18 15.20 -21.60
N TYR A 35 1.93 15.45 -21.97
CA TYR A 35 1.51 15.57 -23.36
C TYR A 35 0.57 16.75 -23.58
N SER A 36 0.37 17.15 -24.83
CA SER A 36 -0.56 18.24 -25.17
C SER A 36 -1.97 17.67 -25.34
N GLY A 37 -2.70 17.52 -24.24
CA GLY A 37 -4.12 17.12 -24.27
C GLY A 37 -5.06 18.31 -24.25
N GLN A 38 -6.34 18.06 -23.96
CA GLN A 38 -7.36 19.12 -23.92
C GLN A 38 -7.33 19.91 -22.61
N GLN A 39 -6.84 19.32 -21.51
CA GLN A 39 -6.87 19.95 -20.20
C GLN A 39 -5.81 21.06 -20.06
N LYS A 40 -4.72 20.99 -20.84
CA LYS A 40 -3.56 21.89 -20.82
C LYS A 40 -2.88 21.99 -19.45
N GLN A 41 -3.09 20.99 -18.62
CA GLN A 41 -2.59 20.88 -17.26
C GLN A 41 -2.70 19.42 -16.79
N PHE A 42 -2.05 19.15 -15.66
CA PHE A 42 -2.39 17.99 -14.85
C PHE A 42 -2.45 18.39 -13.37
N VAL A 43 -2.96 17.48 -12.57
CA VAL A 43 -3.18 17.68 -11.13
C VAL A 43 -2.66 16.46 -10.39
N VAL A 44 -2.01 16.72 -9.26
CA VAL A 44 -1.67 15.74 -8.24
C VAL A 44 -2.31 16.21 -6.94
N ASN A 45 -3.17 15.38 -6.36
CA ASN A 45 -3.80 15.64 -5.07
C ASN A 45 -3.36 14.63 -4.03
N LEU A 46 -3.00 15.13 -2.85
CA LEU A 46 -3.03 14.36 -1.61
C LEU A 46 -4.38 14.62 -0.95
N ASN A 47 -5.34 13.75 -1.21
CA ASN A 47 -6.71 13.88 -0.71
C ASN A 47 -6.78 13.51 0.77
N GLY A 48 -7.54 14.29 1.54
CA GLY A 48 -7.81 14.06 2.96
C GLY A 48 -9.07 13.23 3.19
N ARG A 49 -9.80 13.54 4.28
CA ARG A 49 -11.12 12.96 4.56
C ARG A 49 -12.21 13.78 3.85
N GLY A 50 -13.30 13.12 3.46
CA GLY A 50 -14.39 13.82 2.77
C GLY A 50 -13.92 14.40 1.43
N ASP A 51 -14.14 15.70 1.24
CA ASP A 51 -13.75 16.44 0.04
C ASP A 51 -12.50 17.32 0.24
N ASP A 52 -11.80 17.13 1.36
CA ASP A 52 -10.57 17.85 1.67
C ASP A 52 -9.42 17.45 0.75
N VAL A 53 -8.57 18.42 0.42
CA VAL A 53 -7.32 18.23 -0.31
C VAL A 53 -6.19 18.82 0.53
N VAL A 54 -5.35 17.95 1.11
CA VAL A 54 -4.23 18.33 1.99
C VAL A 54 -3.18 19.12 1.21
N LEU A 55 -2.89 18.67 -0.01
CA LEU A 55 -2.00 19.34 -0.95
C LEU A 55 -2.53 19.11 -2.37
N HIS A 56 -2.69 20.20 -3.09
CA HIS A 56 -2.99 20.24 -4.51
C HIS A 56 -1.77 20.78 -5.24
N VAL A 57 -1.23 20.00 -6.19
CA VAL A 57 -0.15 20.43 -7.09
C VAL A 57 -0.72 20.45 -8.50
N ASN A 58 -0.78 21.61 -9.13
CA ASN A 58 -1.39 21.79 -10.44
C ASN A 58 -0.45 22.52 -11.40
N PRO A 59 0.40 21.77 -12.13
CA PRO A 59 1.14 22.30 -13.26
C PRO A 59 0.20 22.66 -14.41
N ARG A 60 0.16 23.95 -14.73
CA ARG A 60 -0.57 24.54 -15.86
C ARG A 60 0.42 24.83 -16.97
N PHE A 61 0.30 24.15 -18.10
CA PHE A 61 1.26 24.28 -19.20
C PHE A 61 1.22 25.67 -19.84
N LYS A 62 2.20 25.95 -20.70
CA LYS A 62 2.40 27.26 -21.34
C LYS A 62 1.16 27.82 -22.04
N PHE A 63 0.32 26.96 -22.62
CA PHE A 63 -0.90 27.37 -23.31
C PHE A 63 -2.05 27.77 -22.36
N LEU A 64 -1.89 27.54 -21.05
CA LEU A 64 -2.86 27.92 -20.02
C LEU A 64 -2.34 29.08 -19.17
N GLU A 65 -1.23 28.89 -18.45
CA GLU A 65 -0.66 29.92 -17.55
C GLU A 65 0.87 29.83 -17.38
N ASP A 66 1.52 28.72 -17.78
CA ASP A 66 2.95 28.47 -17.56
C ASP A 66 3.39 28.52 -16.08
N THR A 67 2.55 27.99 -15.18
CA THR A 67 2.78 28.04 -13.73
C THR A 67 2.55 26.69 -13.06
N ILE A 68 3.10 26.50 -11.87
CA ILE A 68 2.67 25.44 -10.95
C ILE A 68 1.91 26.13 -9.82
N VAL A 69 0.64 25.77 -9.66
CA VAL A 69 -0.19 26.23 -8.55
C VAL A 69 -0.19 25.20 -7.44
N LEU A 70 0.10 25.65 -6.22
CA LEU A 70 -0.05 24.88 -5.00
C LEU A 70 -1.21 25.42 -4.17
N ASN A 71 -1.99 24.55 -3.57
CA ASN A 71 -3.08 24.94 -2.67
C ASN A 71 -3.48 23.80 -1.73
N ASN A 72 -4.43 24.08 -0.83
CA ASN A 72 -5.22 23.09 -0.13
C ASN A 72 -6.71 23.41 -0.32
N ARG A 73 -7.57 22.40 -0.15
CA ARG A 73 -9.01 22.56 -0.09
C ARG A 73 -9.49 22.10 1.28
N SER A 74 -10.20 22.97 1.98
CA SER A 74 -10.74 22.73 3.32
C SER A 74 -12.02 23.54 3.50
N TYR A 75 -12.92 23.08 4.34
CA TYR A 75 -14.22 23.75 4.55
C TYR A 75 -14.97 23.97 3.22
N ALA A 76 -14.98 22.94 2.37
CA ALA A 76 -15.55 22.92 1.01
C ALA A 76 -14.94 23.90 -0.01
N GLY A 77 -13.93 24.71 0.37
CA GLY A 77 -13.37 25.77 -0.47
C GLY A 77 -11.86 25.66 -0.69
N TRP A 78 -11.42 26.12 -1.87
CA TRP A 78 -10.00 26.34 -2.15
C TRP A 78 -9.46 27.48 -1.29
N GLN A 79 -8.27 27.30 -0.74
CA GLN A 79 -7.62 28.32 0.09
C GLN A 79 -6.72 29.23 -0.78
N LYS A 80 -5.81 29.96 -0.15
CA LYS A 80 -4.88 30.86 -0.85
C LYS A 80 -3.88 30.08 -1.71
N GLU A 81 -3.88 30.35 -3.01
CA GLU A 81 -2.92 29.75 -3.95
C GLU A 81 -1.48 30.27 -3.73
N GLU A 82 -0.51 29.38 -3.88
CA GLU A 82 0.90 29.69 -4.06
C GLU A 82 1.30 29.36 -5.50
N ARG A 83 2.04 30.26 -6.17
CA ARG A 83 2.37 30.12 -7.60
C ARG A 83 3.88 30.07 -7.77
N HIS A 84 4.33 29.10 -8.57
CA HIS A 84 5.75 28.85 -8.81
C HIS A 84 6.03 28.69 -10.30
N ARG A 85 7.26 29.00 -10.71
CA ARG A 85 7.68 28.85 -12.11
C ARG A 85 7.53 27.40 -12.56
N ASN A 86 6.86 27.18 -13.69
CA ASN A 86 6.68 25.86 -14.25
C ASN A 86 8.02 25.21 -14.65
N LYS A 87 8.15 23.92 -14.35
CA LYS A 87 9.29 23.05 -14.68
C LYS A 87 8.93 21.89 -15.58
N PHE A 88 7.65 21.76 -15.91
CA PHE A 88 7.12 20.76 -16.81
C PHE A 88 7.07 21.33 -18.23
N ALA A 89 7.63 20.59 -19.18
CA ALA A 89 7.56 20.89 -20.60
C ALA A 89 6.77 19.79 -21.30
N VAL A 90 5.82 20.21 -22.13
CA VAL A 90 4.96 19.29 -22.89
C VAL A 90 5.81 18.41 -23.81
N GLY A 91 5.60 17.09 -23.74
CA GLY A 91 6.37 16.10 -24.49
C GLY A 91 7.59 15.56 -23.73
N ASP A 92 8.00 16.21 -22.64
CA ASP A 92 9.15 15.78 -21.86
C ASP A 92 8.77 14.83 -20.72
N THR A 93 9.75 14.02 -20.34
CA THR A 93 9.69 13.22 -19.12
C THR A 93 9.98 14.06 -17.89
N PHE A 94 9.48 13.63 -16.74
CA PHE A 94 9.73 14.29 -15.47
C PHE A 94 9.91 13.28 -14.34
N ARG A 95 10.55 13.75 -13.27
CA ARG A 95 10.49 13.16 -11.93
C ARG A 95 9.98 14.20 -10.94
N LEU A 96 8.80 13.96 -10.37
CA LEU A 96 8.21 14.76 -9.32
C LEU A 96 8.37 14.03 -7.98
N ARG A 97 8.85 14.74 -6.96
CA ARG A 97 8.92 14.26 -5.58
C ARG A 97 8.15 15.22 -4.68
N ILE A 98 7.35 14.65 -3.79
CA ILE A 98 6.66 15.36 -2.71
C ILE A 98 7.15 14.76 -1.41
N VAL A 99 7.97 15.51 -0.67
CA VAL A 99 8.61 15.05 0.57
C VAL A 99 7.91 15.69 1.75
N CYS A 100 7.44 14.89 2.71
CA CYS A 100 6.82 15.38 3.93
C CYS A 100 7.90 15.72 4.97
N HIS A 101 8.07 17.01 5.27
CA HIS A 101 8.86 17.47 6.41
C HIS A 101 7.96 17.73 7.62
N HIS A 102 8.56 18.15 8.74
CA HIS A 102 7.84 18.36 9.99
C HIS A 102 6.81 19.50 9.90
N SER A 103 7.07 20.55 9.10
CA SER A 103 6.25 21.77 9.01
C SER A 103 5.70 22.06 7.62
N HIS A 104 6.17 21.36 6.59
CA HIS A 104 5.84 21.64 5.20
C HIS A 104 6.04 20.41 4.31
N PHE A 105 5.52 20.47 3.09
CA PHE A 105 5.91 19.60 1.99
C PHE A 105 6.98 20.28 1.14
N VAL A 106 8.02 19.54 0.74
CA VAL A 106 8.99 20.00 -0.25
C VAL A 106 8.62 19.41 -1.61
N ILE A 107 8.47 20.27 -2.61
CA ILE A 107 8.13 19.88 -3.98
C ILE A 107 9.38 19.98 -4.84
N ILE A 108 9.78 18.87 -5.45
CA ILE A 108 11.00 18.77 -6.25
C ILE A 108 10.64 18.23 -7.63
N VAL A 109 11.05 18.94 -8.68
CA VAL A 109 10.87 18.52 -10.08
C VAL A 109 12.24 18.42 -10.74
N ASN A 110 12.56 17.26 -11.30
CA ASN A 110 13.84 16.99 -11.99
C ASN A 110 15.05 17.42 -11.14
N ASP A 111 15.11 16.89 -9.91
CA ASP A 111 16.17 17.14 -8.93
C ASP A 111 16.28 18.60 -8.42
N LYS A 112 15.38 19.49 -8.84
CA LYS A 112 15.34 20.87 -8.38
C LYS A 112 14.14 21.13 -7.48
N GLU A 113 14.40 21.60 -6.27
CA GLU A 113 13.37 22.13 -5.38
C GLU A 113 12.70 23.35 -6.01
N ILE A 114 11.37 23.37 -6.02
CA ILE A 114 10.57 24.47 -6.58
C ILE A 114 9.76 25.22 -5.53
N ALA A 115 9.41 24.56 -4.42
CA ALA A 115 8.54 25.10 -3.39
C ALA A 115 8.68 24.33 -2.07
N GLN A 116 8.42 25.05 -0.98
CA GLN A 116 8.11 24.51 0.34
C GLN A 116 6.69 24.98 0.68
N PHE A 117 5.74 24.06 0.73
CA PHE A 117 4.34 24.37 1.02
C PHE A 117 4.04 24.04 2.48
N GLU A 118 3.79 25.07 3.29
CA GLU A 118 3.51 24.91 4.71
C GLU A 118 2.30 24.00 4.97
N HIS A 119 2.38 23.18 6.02
CA HIS A 119 1.27 22.31 6.41
C HIS A 119 0.10 23.14 6.91
N ARG A 120 -0.90 23.34 6.04
CA ARG A 120 -2.19 23.97 6.42
C ARG A 120 -3.19 22.96 7.01
N MET A 121 -2.91 21.68 6.80
CA MET A 121 -3.65 20.53 7.33
C MET A 121 -2.64 19.44 7.72
N SER A 122 -3.00 18.57 8.66
CA SER A 122 -2.10 17.51 9.12
C SER A 122 -1.75 16.55 7.97
N PRO A 123 -0.46 16.23 7.72
CA PRO A 123 -0.07 15.22 6.73
C PRO A 123 -0.58 13.81 7.07
N GLU A 124 -0.87 13.52 8.34
CA GLU A 124 -1.48 12.26 8.79
C GLU A 124 -2.96 12.15 8.35
N SER A 125 -3.57 13.27 7.93
CA SER A 125 -4.94 13.28 7.42
C SER A 125 -5.06 12.77 5.98
N VAL A 126 -3.94 12.66 5.24
CA VAL A 126 -3.92 12.14 3.87
C VAL A 126 -4.51 10.73 3.82
N ARG A 127 -5.33 10.45 2.81
CA ARG A 127 -6.02 9.17 2.60
C ARG A 127 -5.83 8.58 1.21
N SER A 128 -5.51 9.41 0.22
CA SER A 128 -5.17 8.91 -1.11
C SER A 128 -4.31 9.88 -1.88
N LEU A 129 -3.50 9.33 -2.76
CA LEU A 129 -2.86 10.05 -3.86
C LEU A 129 -3.78 9.95 -5.08
N GLU A 130 -4.00 11.05 -5.78
CA GLU A 130 -4.74 11.09 -7.04
C GLU A 130 -3.97 11.91 -8.07
N VAL A 131 -3.93 11.42 -9.31
CA VAL A 131 -3.28 12.08 -10.44
C VAL A 131 -4.22 12.03 -11.64
N ASN A 132 -4.48 13.20 -12.22
CA ASN A 132 -5.39 13.35 -13.36
C ASN A 132 -4.88 14.44 -14.30
N GLY A 133 -5.32 14.44 -15.56
CA GLY A 133 -4.97 15.44 -16.55
C GLY A 133 -4.08 14.92 -17.67
N ASP A 134 -3.41 15.86 -18.33
CA ASP A 134 -2.61 15.61 -19.53
C ASP A 134 -1.20 15.08 -19.17
N VAL A 135 -1.17 13.91 -18.53
CA VAL A 135 0.04 13.24 -18.04
C VAL A 135 -0.08 11.72 -18.17
N VAL A 136 1.05 11.07 -18.46
CA VAL A 136 1.20 9.61 -18.36
C VAL A 136 2.18 9.31 -17.24
N LEU A 137 1.83 8.37 -16.37
CA LEU A 137 2.71 7.90 -15.30
C LEU A 137 3.43 6.63 -15.73
N HIS A 138 4.76 6.62 -15.59
CA HIS A 138 5.59 5.43 -15.78
C HIS A 138 5.79 4.67 -14.47
N ARG A 139 5.90 5.39 -13.35
CA ARG A 139 6.11 4.78 -12.03
C ARG A 139 5.66 5.72 -10.93
N VAL A 140 5.07 5.14 -9.88
CA VAL A 140 4.78 5.81 -8.61
C VAL A 140 5.40 5.00 -7.47
N ASN A 141 6.18 5.65 -6.62
CA ASN A 141 6.68 5.07 -5.37
C ASN A 141 6.13 5.86 -4.18
N LEU A 142 5.63 5.12 -3.20
CA LEU A 142 5.22 5.63 -1.90
C LEU A 142 6.23 5.10 -0.88
N VAL A 143 7.07 5.98 -0.36
CA VAL A 143 8.19 5.64 0.52
C VAL A 143 7.89 6.11 1.92
N ASN A 144 8.14 5.26 2.92
CA ASN A 144 8.06 5.61 4.34
C ASN A 144 6.71 6.21 4.76
N MET A 145 5.61 5.79 4.12
CA MET A 145 4.25 6.14 4.52
C MET A 145 3.97 5.66 5.94
N ALA A 146 3.07 6.34 6.66
CA ALA A 146 2.69 5.90 8.00
C ALA A 146 2.14 4.48 7.96
N GLN A 147 2.43 3.72 9.01
CA GLN A 147 1.97 2.34 9.20
C GLN A 147 1.14 2.29 10.47
N PRO A 148 0.22 1.31 10.62
CA PRO A 148 -0.44 1.12 11.90
C PRO A 148 0.64 0.88 12.95
N ALA A 149 0.45 1.43 14.15
CA ALA A 149 1.32 1.09 15.27
C ALA A 149 1.36 -0.45 15.35
N SER A 150 2.54 -1.03 15.20
CA SER A 150 2.72 -2.46 15.41
C SER A 150 2.14 -2.75 16.79
N ALA A 151 1.07 -3.56 16.83
CA ALA A 151 0.50 -3.99 18.11
C ALA A 151 1.66 -4.45 19.00
N PRO A 152 1.71 -4.06 20.29
CA PRO A 152 2.74 -4.58 21.16
C PRO A 152 2.73 -6.10 21.00
N ALA A 153 3.90 -6.67 20.68
CA ALA A 153 4.04 -8.12 20.60
C ALA A 153 3.36 -8.68 21.85
N PRO A 154 2.48 -9.70 21.74
CA PRO A 154 1.81 -10.24 22.90
C PRO A 154 2.90 -10.55 23.91
N THR A 155 2.93 -9.81 25.02
CA THR A 155 3.79 -10.13 26.14
C THR A 155 3.45 -11.57 26.46
N VAL A 156 4.37 -12.48 26.14
CA VAL A 156 4.28 -13.86 26.59
C VAL A 156 4.35 -13.74 28.10
N GLN A 157 3.20 -13.62 28.76
CA GLN A 157 3.15 -13.74 30.19
C GLN A 157 3.75 -15.11 30.49
N PRO A 158 4.74 -15.21 31.40
CA PRO A 158 5.20 -16.53 31.81
C PRO A 158 3.96 -17.26 32.27
N MET A 159 3.61 -18.32 31.52
CA MET A 159 2.41 -19.09 31.76
C MET A 159 2.46 -19.49 33.23
N ALA A 160 1.48 -19.04 34.02
CA ALA A 160 1.38 -19.49 35.40
C ALA A 160 1.44 -21.02 35.39
N PRO A 161 2.26 -21.65 36.25
CA PRO A 161 2.32 -23.10 36.28
C PRO A 161 0.89 -23.63 36.44
N ALA A 162 0.49 -24.54 35.55
CA ALA A 162 -0.82 -25.14 35.62
C ALA A 162 -1.05 -25.68 37.05
N PRO A 163 -2.22 -25.47 37.66
CA PRO A 163 -2.52 -26.07 38.94
C PRO A 163 -2.35 -27.59 38.77
N GLN A 164 -1.42 -28.18 39.53
CA GLN A 164 -1.27 -29.62 39.62
C GLN A 164 -2.52 -30.16 40.29
N PHE A 165 -3.55 -30.48 39.50
CA PHE A 165 -4.58 -31.38 39.97
C PHE A 165 -3.89 -32.71 40.25
N GLY A 166 -4.03 -33.18 41.50
CA GLY A 166 -3.33 -34.36 42.01
C GLY A 166 -3.46 -35.53 41.04
N GLN A 167 -2.32 -36.14 40.71
CA GLN A 167 -2.28 -37.35 39.88
C GLN A 167 -3.18 -38.41 40.55
N PRO A 168 -4.09 -39.08 39.81
CA PRO A 168 -4.81 -40.20 40.38
C PRO A 168 -3.79 -41.30 40.73
N MET A 169 -3.75 -41.66 42.01
CA MET A 169 -2.96 -42.78 42.49
C MET A 169 -3.49 -44.07 41.86
N TYR A 170 -2.82 -44.57 40.84
CA TYR A 170 -3.04 -45.94 40.38
C TYR A 170 -2.44 -46.90 41.42
N PRO A 171 -3.16 -47.96 41.82
CA PRO A 171 -2.57 -49.00 42.66
C PRO A 171 -1.42 -49.69 41.90
N PRO A 172 -0.34 -50.09 42.59
CA PRO A 172 0.75 -50.79 41.96
C PRO A 172 0.28 -52.16 41.41
N PRO A 173 0.86 -52.64 40.30
CA PRO A 173 0.54 -53.95 39.75
C PRO A 173 1.00 -55.07 40.70
N PRO A 174 0.32 -56.23 40.70
CA PRO A 174 0.71 -57.36 41.53
C PRO A 174 2.08 -57.91 41.10
N SER A 175 2.94 -58.17 42.08
CA SER A 175 4.24 -58.81 41.92
C SER A 175 4.07 -60.25 41.39
N GLN A 176 4.67 -60.55 40.25
CA GLN A 176 4.79 -61.91 39.71
C GLN A 176 5.81 -62.72 40.55
N PRO A 177 5.56 -64.01 40.85
CA PRO A 177 6.55 -64.87 41.48
C PRO A 177 7.60 -65.38 40.49
N PHE A 178 8.80 -65.56 41.02
CA PHE A 178 10.04 -65.96 40.36
C PHE A 178 10.00 -67.27 39.56
N GLY A 179 10.88 -67.35 38.55
CA GLY A 179 11.24 -68.55 37.78
C GLY A 179 10.77 -68.41 36.33
N TYR A 180 11.58 -68.48 35.28
CA TYR A 180 12.65 -69.43 35.01
C TYR A 180 13.77 -68.80 34.15
N ALA A 181 14.91 -69.49 34.15
CA ALA A 181 16.19 -69.12 33.57
C ALA A 181 16.16 -68.79 32.06
N ALA A 182 17.08 -67.91 31.66
CA ALA A 182 17.40 -67.62 30.27
C ALA A 182 18.11 -68.80 29.60
N PRO A 183 17.80 -69.14 28.33
CA PRO A 183 18.69 -69.93 27.48
C PRO A 183 19.69 -69.05 26.71
N PRO A 184 20.86 -69.61 26.30
CA PRO A 184 22.01 -68.88 25.79
C PRO A 184 21.86 -68.44 24.32
N PRO A 185 22.74 -67.55 23.81
CA PRO A 185 22.74 -67.19 22.41
C PRO A 185 23.47 -68.25 21.60
N ASP A 186 22.89 -68.70 20.49
CA ASP A 186 23.64 -69.48 19.51
C ASP A 186 23.49 -68.92 18.10
N VAL A 187 24.61 -69.04 17.40
CA VAL A 187 25.04 -68.33 16.21
C VAL A 187 24.68 -69.12 14.96
N GLY A 188 24.33 -68.41 13.89
CA GLY A 188 24.80 -68.79 12.56
C GLY A 188 23.79 -69.35 11.54
N PHE A 189 23.94 -68.79 10.34
CA PHE A 189 23.72 -69.37 9.00
C PHE A 189 22.29 -69.44 8.40
N SER A 190 22.11 -68.59 7.36
CA SER A 190 21.24 -68.76 6.18
C SER A 190 21.56 -70.08 5.41
N PRO A 191 20.69 -70.65 4.52
CA PRO A 191 19.90 -69.91 3.52
C PRO A 191 18.54 -70.47 3.05
N SER A 192 17.84 -69.61 2.30
CA SER A 192 17.02 -69.91 1.10
C SER A 192 15.60 -70.46 1.21
N ILE A 193 14.80 -69.94 0.26
CA ILE A 193 13.53 -70.42 -0.31
C ILE A 193 12.25 -70.00 0.43
N GLY A 194 11.50 -69.11 -0.23
CA GLY A 194 10.04 -69.29 -0.31
C GLY A 194 9.21 -68.05 -0.02
N GLY A 195 8.87 -67.32 -1.09
CA GLY A 195 7.49 -66.87 -1.28
C GLY A 195 7.09 -65.53 -0.65
N GLY A 196 6.70 -64.61 -1.53
CA GLY A 196 5.44 -63.91 -1.31
C GLY A 196 5.52 -62.42 -0.99
N HIS A 197 5.39 -61.62 -2.06
CA HIS A 197 4.53 -60.44 -2.12
C HIS A 197 4.71 -59.34 -1.05
N TYR A 198 5.46 -58.30 -1.40
CA TYR A 198 5.25 -56.95 -0.88
C TYR A 198 4.36 -56.16 -1.85
N PRO A 199 3.26 -55.53 -1.41
CA PRO A 199 2.52 -54.60 -2.25
C PRO A 199 3.26 -53.25 -2.35
N SER A 200 3.24 -52.73 -3.57
CA SER A 200 3.77 -51.45 -4.04
C SER A 200 3.27 -50.24 -3.23
N MET A 201 4.20 -49.34 -2.89
CA MET A 201 3.88 -47.98 -2.44
C MET A 201 3.16 -47.18 -3.55
N PRO A 202 2.13 -46.38 -3.24
CA PRO A 202 1.57 -45.42 -4.17
C PRO A 202 2.49 -44.19 -4.32
N PRO A 203 2.54 -43.56 -5.52
CA PRO A 203 3.38 -42.38 -5.75
C PRO A 203 2.79 -41.13 -5.07
N TYR A 204 3.69 -40.28 -4.54
CA TYR A 204 3.35 -38.95 -4.03
C TYR A 204 2.80 -38.07 -5.16
N PRO A 205 1.70 -37.31 -4.93
CA PRO A 205 1.25 -36.31 -5.89
C PRO A 205 2.09 -35.03 -5.80
N SER A 206 2.55 -34.55 -6.97
CA SER A 206 3.17 -33.24 -7.17
C SER A 206 2.23 -32.12 -6.73
N ALA A 207 2.73 -31.20 -5.90
CA ALA A 207 2.02 -30.01 -5.50
C ALA A 207 1.89 -29.04 -6.68
N SER A 208 0.65 -28.82 -7.14
CA SER A 208 0.26 -27.72 -8.01
C SER A 208 0.22 -26.41 -7.20
N VAL A 209 0.82 -25.36 -7.77
CA VAL A 209 0.82 -23.99 -7.24
C VAL A 209 -0.61 -23.43 -7.31
N PRO A 210 -1.18 -22.89 -6.22
CA PRO A 210 -2.48 -22.21 -6.29
C PRO A 210 -2.34 -20.85 -7.00
N GLN A 211 -2.93 -20.77 -8.19
CA GLN A 211 -3.26 -19.53 -8.86
C GLN A 211 -4.35 -18.82 -8.03
N GLN A 212 -4.00 -17.72 -7.37
CA GLN A 212 -4.98 -16.92 -6.64
C GLN A 212 -5.95 -16.27 -7.64
N ASN A 213 -7.22 -16.64 -7.50
CA ASN A 213 -8.35 -16.06 -8.21
C ASN A 213 -8.42 -14.55 -7.95
N ALA A 214 -8.45 -13.78 -9.03
CA ALA A 214 -8.97 -12.42 -9.02
C ALA A 214 -10.46 -12.46 -8.62
N PRO A 215 -10.96 -11.54 -7.80
CA PRO A 215 -12.39 -11.44 -7.54
C PRO A 215 -13.12 -11.03 -8.83
N ALA A 216 -14.03 -11.89 -9.27
CA ALA A 216 -15.04 -11.58 -10.26
C ALA A 216 -16.11 -10.71 -9.61
N ASP A 217 -16.19 -9.44 -10.00
CA ASP A 217 -17.43 -8.67 -10.26
C ASP A 217 -17.07 -7.18 -10.34
N ALA A 218 -16.73 -6.71 -11.55
CA ALA A 218 -16.49 -5.30 -11.84
C ALA A 218 -17.75 -4.58 -12.36
N SER A 219 -18.94 -5.12 -12.09
CA SER A 219 -20.18 -4.68 -12.74
C SER A 219 -21.10 -3.83 -11.86
N GLN A 220 -20.70 -3.49 -10.63
CA GLN A 220 -21.58 -2.80 -9.66
C GLN A 220 -21.19 -1.37 -9.28
N TRP A 221 -20.25 -0.74 -9.98
CA TRP A 221 -20.02 0.69 -9.80
C TRP A 221 -21.02 1.49 -10.63
N HIS A 222 -22.12 1.92 -10.01
CA HIS A 222 -22.95 2.99 -10.55
C HIS A 222 -22.09 4.25 -10.71
N GLN A 223 -21.91 4.68 -11.96
CA GLN A 223 -21.42 6.01 -12.27
C GLN A 223 -22.42 7.03 -11.70
N PRO A 224 -22.00 8.03 -10.91
CA PRO A 224 -22.80 9.23 -10.80
C PRO A 224 -22.84 9.87 -12.18
N ASP A 225 -24.06 10.08 -12.69
CA ASP A 225 -24.34 10.71 -13.97
C ASP A 225 -23.89 12.18 -13.92
N TYR A 226 -22.61 12.42 -14.21
CA TYR A 226 -22.11 13.77 -14.45
C TYR A 226 -22.61 14.20 -15.84
N GLY A 227 -23.83 14.72 -15.85
CA GLY A 227 -24.41 15.36 -17.03
C GLY A 227 -23.43 16.36 -17.63
N ALA A 228 -23.33 16.33 -18.96
CA ALA A 228 -22.45 17.19 -19.74
C ALA A 228 -22.58 18.68 -19.31
N PRO A 229 -21.47 19.42 -19.21
CA PRO A 229 -21.53 20.84 -18.84
C PRO A 229 -22.31 21.62 -19.89
N LYS A 230 -23.37 22.32 -19.45
CA LYS A 230 -24.09 23.29 -20.26
C LYS A 230 -23.13 24.46 -20.58
N PRO A 231 -22.99 24.88 -21.85
CA PRO A 231 -22.20 26.05 -22.17
C PRO A 231 -22.94 27.31 -21.71
N ASN A 232 -22.20 28.22 -21.06
CA ASN A 232 -22.59 29.56 -20.63
C ASN A 232 -23.54 29.65 -19.41
N ALA A 233 -22.94 29.74 -18.22
CA ALA A 233 -23.51 30.49 -17.11
C ALA A 233 -22.52 31.62 -16.71
N PRO A 234 -22.91 32.90 -16.74
CA PRO A 234 -22.05 34.00 -16.29
C PRO A 234 -21.86 33.96 -14.76
N TYR A 235 -20.63 34.24 -14.30
CA TYR A 235 -20.29 34.37 -12.88
C TYR A 235 -21.12 35.46 -12.19
N PRO A 236 -21.54 35.28 -10.92
CA PRO A 236 -22.19 36.35 -10.17
C PRO A 236 -21.18 37.46 -9.80
N PRO A 237 -21.62 38.74 -9.75
CA PRO A 237 -20.73 39.86 -9.48
C PRO A 237 -20.30 39.89 -8.00
N TYR A 238 -19.04 40.25 -7.78
CA TYR A 238 -18.47 40.53 -6.46
C TYR A 238 -19.22 41.68 -5.79
N GLY A 239 -19.81 41.42 -4.62
CA GLY A 239 -20.35 42.44 -3.75
C GLY A 239 -19.22 43.08 -2.95
N HIS A 240 -19.04 44.39 -3.12
CA HIS A 240 -18.35 45.24 -2.17
C HIS A 240 -19.17 45.35 -0.89
N HIS A 241 -18.56 45.12 0.27
CA HIS A 241 -18.61 45.97 1.48
C HIS A 241 -17.64 45.41 2.53
#